data_AF-A0A6C0KDT4-F1
#
_entry.id   AF-A0A6C0KDT4-F1
#
_cell.length_a   1.000
_cell.length_b   1.000
_cell.length_c   1.000
_cell.angle_alpha   90.00
_cell.angle_beta   90.00
_cell.angle_gamma   90.00
#
_symmetry.space_group_name_H-M   'P 1'
#
loop_
_entity.id
_entity.type
_entity.pdbx_description
1 polymer ?
#
loop_
_entity_poly.entity_id
_entity_poly.type
_entity_poly.pdbx_seq_one_letter_code
_entity_poly.pdbx_strand_id
1 'polypeptide(L)'
;MNSNNDDIIPKLKFISRLNKGDKINVKNMYIQSNNFYNWINRSFFNIDDRANTLMFVHTTVKRGFDLLLHHIDSTNPFDIILCQNLYNDLKNTQVGFSNLRETYIEDVMFSCKIDALVEETAAKLAEIESKYRILASRDFDEKNDRIDRNVDKNDKNDRNVDKNEKNDKPKKNNT
;
A
#
# COMPACT_ATOMS: atom_id res chain seq x y z
N MET A 1 -15.11 -21.61 7.95
CA MET A 1 -14.97 -20.16 7.69
C MET A 1 -13.98 -19.65 8.72
N ASN A 2 -12.71 -19.49 8.34
CA ASN A 2 -11.64 -19.14 9.29
C ASN A 2 -11.62 -17.63 9.54
N SER A 3 -11.61 -17.28 10.82
CA SER A 3 -11.41 -15.96 11.39
C SER A 3 -9.99 -15.44 11.12
N ASN A 4 -9.65 -15.09 9.88
CA ASN A 4 -8.36 -14.46 9.56
C ASN A 4 -8.44 -12.96 9.89
N ASN A 5 -8.11 -12.59 11.14
CA ASN A 5 -7.68 -11.24 11.51
C ASN A 5 -6.28 -10.92 10.95
N ASP A 6 -5.51 -11.94 10.56
CA ASP A 6 -4.05 -11.82 10.35
C ASP A 6 -3.65 -11.13 9.03
N ASP A 7 -4.60 -10.89 8.12
CA ASP A 7 -4.29 -10.38 6.77
C ASP A 7 -4.81 -8.96 6.50
N ILE A 8 -5.23 -8.20 7.52
CA ILE A 8 -5.82 -6.87 7.29
C ILE A 8 -4.81 -5.88 6.69
N ILE A 9 -3.59 -5.83 7.23
CA ILE A 9 -2.53 -4.94 6.71
C ILE A 9 -2.20 -5.27 5.24
N PRO A 10 -1.93 -6.53 4.85
CA PRO A 10 -1.79 -6.91 3.45
C PRO A 10 -2.98 -6.51 2.57
N LYS A 11 -4.22 -6.66 3.05
CA LYS A 11 -5.43 -6.32 2.29
C LYS A 11 -5.59 -4.81 2.08
N LEU A 12 -5.27 -3.99 3.07
CA LEU A 12 -5.23 -2.52 2.90
C LEU A 12 -4.21 -2.13 1.82
N LYS A 13 -3.00 -2.70 1.89
CA LYS A 13 -1.95 -2.48 0.87
C LYS A 13 -2.32 -3.04 -0.51
N PHE A 14 -3.09 -4.12 -0.56
CA PHE A 14 -3.61 -4.67 -1.81
C PHE A 14 -4.57 -3.68 -2.48
N ILE A 15 -5.50 -3.11 -1.72
CA ILE A 15 -6.46 -2.11 -2.21
C ILE A 15 -5.73 -0.86 -2.71
N SER A 16 -4.73 -0.37 -1.98
CA SER A 16 -4.00 0.84 -2.38
C SER A 16 -3.18 0.69 -3.68
N ARG A 17 -3.01 -0.54 -4.19
CA ARG A 17 -2.29 -0.85 -5.43
C ARG A 17 -3.19 -1.01 -6.66
N LEU A 18 -4.51 -0.91 -6.48
CA LEU A 18 -5.45 -0.99 -7.59
C LEU A 18 -5.25 0.18 -8.54
N ASN A 19 -5.18 -0.10 -9.83
CA ASN A 19 -5.18 0.89 -10.90
C ASN A 19 -6.55 0.97 -11.57
N LYS A 20 -6.79 2.05 -12.31
CA LYS A 20 -7.99 2.16 -13.13
C LYS A 20 -8.08 1.00 -14.12
N GLY A 21 -9.21 0.30 -14.13
CA GLY A 21 -9.47 -0.87 -14.95
C GLY A 21 -9.17 -2.21 -14.28
N ASP A 22 -8.56 -2.21 -13.08
CA ASP A 22 -8.27 -3.43 -12.32
C ASP A 22 -9.54 -3.96 -11.65
N LYS A 23 -9.86 -5.24 -11.89
CA LYS A 23 -10.90 -5.96 -11.14
C LYS A 23 -10.28 -6.83 -10.04
N ILE A 24 -10.98 -6.98 -8.92
CA ILE A 24 -10.51 -7.78 -7.79
C ILE A 24 -11.14 -9.17 -7.86
N ASN A 25 -10.32 -10.22 -7.90
CA ASN A 25 -10.81 -11.54 -7.55
C ASN A 25 -10.70 -11.72 -6.03
N VAL A 26 -11.81 -11.51 -5.31
CA VAL A 26 -11.83 -11.58 -3.83
C VAL A 26 -11.53 -12.99 -3.32
N LYS A 27 -11.96 -14.03 -4.03
CA LYS A 27 -11.79 -15.43 -3.62
C LYS A 27 -10.32 -15.85 -3.58
N ASN A 28 -9.57 -15.46 -4.59
CA ASN A 28 -8.17 -15.86 -4.79
C ASN A 28 -7.19 -14.70 -4.52
N MET A 29 -7.68 -13.53 -4.11
CA MET A 29 -6.90 -12.35 -3.73
C MET A 29 -5.85 -11.91 -4.77
N TYR A 30 -6.26 -11.77 -6.04
CA TYR A 30 -5.40 -11.24 -7.10
C TYR A 30 -6.10 -10.17 -7.94
N ILE A 31 -5.29 -9.35 -8.61
CA ILE A 31 -5.74 -8.29 -9.50
C ILE A 31 -5.89 -8.84 -10.91
N GLN A 32 -7.08 -8.67 -11.49
CA GLN A 32 -7.35 -8.92 -12.90
C GLN A 32 -7.16 -7.62 -13.67
N SER A 33 -5.94 -7.36 -14.10
CA SER A 33 -5.63 -6.15 -14.86
C SER A 33 -6.31 -6.12 -16.22
N ASN A 34 -6.47 -4.91 -16.74
CA ASN A 34 -7.04 -4.71 -18.06
C ASN A 34 -5.96 -4.91 -19.13
N ASN A 35 -6.10 -5.95 -19.96
CA ASN A 35 -5.42 -5.99 -21.25
C ASN A 35 -6.25 -5.13 -22.21
N PHE A 36 -5.65 -4.08 -22.78
CA PHE A 36 -6.27 -3.02 -23.60
C PHE A 36 -7.29 -3.47 -24.68
N TYR A 37 -7.32 -4.75 -25.05
CA TYR A 37 -8.20 -5.29 -26.10
C TYR A 37 -9.62 -5.67 -25.67
N ASN A 38 -9.95 -5.77 -24.37
CA ASN A 38 -11.22 -6.38 -23.91
C ASN A 38 -12.22 -5.43 -23.22
N TRP A 39 -12.13 -4.12 -23.49
CA TRP A 39 -12.91 -3.08 -22.80
C TRP A 39 -14.44 -3.26 -22.88
N ILE A 40 -14.99 -3.73 -24.00
CA ILE A 40 -16.46 -3.76 -24.22
C ILE A 40 -17.13 -5.05 -23.71
N ASN A 41 -16.44 -6.19 -23.68
CA ASN A 41 -17.05 -7.47 -23.29
C ASN A 41 -17.18 -7.68 -21.76
N ARG A 42 -16.63 -6.76 -20.95
CA ARG A 42 -16.51 -6.93 -19.49
C ARG A 42 -17.63 -6.28 -18.68
N SER A 43 -18.50 -5.46 -19.28
CA SER A 43 -19.51 -4.67 -18.56
C SER A 43 -20.79 -5.44 -18.18
N PHE A 44 -21.10 -6.57 -18.83
CA PHE A 44 -22.40 -7.25 -18.65
C PHE A 44 -22.39 -8.61 -17.93
N PHE A 45 -21.24 -9.22 -17.62
CA PHE A 45 -21.21 -10.65 -17.29
C PHE A 45 -20.90 -11.10 -15.86
N ASN A 46 -20.65 -10.24 -14.87
CA ASN A 46 -20.44 -10.71 -13.48
C ASN A 46 -20.88 -9.66 -12.42
N ILE A 47 -22.19 -9.57 -12.16
CA ILE A 47 -22.76 -8.72 -11.09
C ILE A 47 -22.33 -9.23 -9.71
N ASP A 48 -22.21 -10.55 -9.54
CA ASP A 48 -21.87 -11.20 -8.27
C ASP A 48 -20.46 -10.80 -7.78
N ASP A 49 -19.54 -10.55 -8.72
CA ASP A 49 -18.17 -10.10 -8.41
C ASP A 49 -18.13 -8.68 -7.80
N ARG A 50 -19.07 -7.80 -8.17
CA ARG A 50 -19.14 -6.42 -7.67
C ARG A 50 -19.60 -6.36 -6.22
N ALA A 51 -20.65 -7.11 -5.88
CA ALA A 51 -21.13 -7.18 -4.50
C ALA A 51 -20.06 -7.74 -3.56
N ASN A 52 -19.37 -8.79 -3.99
CA ASN A 52 -18.25 -9.38 -3.25
C ASN A 52 -17.07 -8.40 -3.12
N THR A 53 -16.74 -7.69 -4.20
CA THR A 53 -15.71 -6.64 -4.20
C THR A 53 -16.05 -5.54 -3.21
N LEU A 54 -17.29 -5.03 -3.23
CA LEU A 54 -17.73 -3.99 -2.31
C LEU A 54 -17.66 -4.47 -0.85
N MET A 55 -18.18 -5.67 -0.58
CA MET A 55 -18.13 -6.26 0.76
C MET A 55 -16.68 -6.43 1.24
N PHE A 56 -15.78 -6.86 0.36
CA PHE A 56 -14.36 -7.00 0.64
C PHE A 56 -13.72 -5.66 1.04
N VAL A 57 -13.87 -4.61 0.23
CA VAL A 57 -13.24 -3.31 0.51
C VAL A 57 -13.80 -2.68 1.79
N HIS A 58 -15.12 -2.69 1.94
CA HIS A 58 -15.78 -2.15 3.14
C HIS A 58 -15.33 -2.89 4.41
N THR A 59 -15.35 -4.23 4.38
CA THR A 59 -14.94 -5.03 5.55
C THR A 59 -13.46 -4.85 5.88
N THR A 60 -12.61 -4.71 4.86
CA THR A 60 -11.17 -4.50 5.04
C THR A 60 -10.89 -3.17 5.72
N VAL A 61 -11.51 -2.07 5.25
CA VAL A 61 -11.37 -0.75 5.87
C VAL A 61 -11.88 -0.75 7.30
N LYS A 62 -13.09 -1.27 7.52
CA LYS A 62 -13.69 -1.33 8.85
C LYS A 62 -12.78 -2.03 9.84
N ARG A 63 -12.27 -3.21 9.46
CA ARG A 63 -11.34 -3.98 10.30
C ARG A 63 -9.98 -3.30 10.46
N GLY A 64 -9.53 -2.54 9.46
CA GLY A 64 -8.34 -1.69 9.56
C GLY A 64 -8.50 -0.61 10.62
N PHE A 65 -9.65 0.07 10.66
CA PHE A 65 -9.98 1.00 11.74
C PHE A 65 -10.12 0.30 13.09
N ASP A 66 -10.78 -0.86 13.16
CA ASP A 66 -10.92 -1.62 14.41
C ASP A 66 -9.54 -1.99 14.99
N LEU A 67 -8.60 -2.45 14.15
CA LEU A 67 -7.22 -2.76 14.54
C LEU A 67 -6.46 -1.50 14.98
N LEU A 68 -6.58 -0.40 14.24
CA LEU A 68 -5.94 0.86 14.60
C LEU A 68 -6.43 1.35 15.97
N LEU A 69 -7.75 1.40 16.17
CA LEU A 69 -8.38 1.85 17.41
C LEU A 69 -8.08 0.92 18.59
N HIS A 70 -7.88 -0.37 18.36
CA HIS A 70 -7.48 -1.31 19.40
C HIS A 70 -6.12 -0.96 20.03
N HIS A 71 -5.19 -0.43 19.24
CA HIS A 71 -3.81 -0.13 19.67
C HIS A 71 -3.54 1.37 19.90
N ILE A 72 -4.52 2.24 19.62
CA ILE A 72 -4.31 3.70 19.52
C ILE A 72 -3.84 4.38 20.81
N ASP A 73 -4.26 3.86 21.97
CA ASP A 73 -3.92 4.39 23.30
C ASP A 73 -2.74 3.63 23.94
N SER A 74 -2.12 2.70 23.21
CA SER A 74 -0.99 1.93 23.71
C SER A 74 0.26 2.80 23.87
N THR A 75 0.98 2.62 24.98
CA THR A 75 2.29 3.23 25.20
C THR A 75 3.44 2.39 24.64
N ASN A 76 3.15 1.22 24.06
CA ASN A 76 4.16 0.34 23.48
C ASN A 76 4.72 0.97 22.19
N PRO A 77 6.04 1.14 22.04
CA PRO A 77 6.64 1.67 20.81
C PRO A 77 6.25 0.92 19.53
N PHE A 78 6.07 -0.40 19.61
CA PHE A 78 5.61 -1.21 18.49
C PHE A 78 4.21 -0.79 18.03
N ASP A 79 3.27 -0.66 18.98
CA ASP A 79 1.89 -0.29 18.71
C ASP A 79 1.78 1.12 18.14
N ILE A 80 2.59 2.06 18.65
CA ILE A 80 2.66 3.43 18.13
C ILE A 80 3.05 3.43 16.65
N ILE A 81 4.11 2.71 16.28
CA ILE A 81 4.57 2.59 14.89
C ILE A 81 3.52 1.86 14.03
N LEU A 82 2.90 0.80 14.58
CA LEU A 82 1.84 0.06 13.91
C LEU A 82 0.65 0.95 13.57
N CYS A 83 0.17 1.77 14.51
CA CYS A 83 -0.92 2.72 14.31
C CYS A 83 -0.60 3.75 13.24
N GLN A 84 0.64 4.26 13.19
CA GLN A 84 1.09 5.17 12.13
C GLN A 84 1.05 4.52 10.75
N ASN A 85 1.57 3.29 10.65
CA ASN A 85 1.52 2.52 9.40
C ASN A 85 0.08 2.22 8.97
N LEU A 86 -0.78 1.82 9.90
CA LEU A 86 -2.20 1.57 9.64
C LEU A 86 -2.94 2.83 9.21
N TYR A 87 -2.68 3.97 9.84
CA TYR A 87 -3.25 5.26 9.44
C TYR A 87 -2.88 5.58 7.98
N ASN A 88 -1.60 5.46 7.63
CA ASN A 88 -1.12 5.68 6.27
C ASN A 88 -1.70 4.67 5.28
N ASP A 89 -1.77 3.39 5.64
CA ASP A 89 -2.37 2.36 4.79
C ASP A 89 -3.86 2.63 4.53
N LEU A 90 -4.63 3.00 5.57
CA LEU A 90 -6.03 3.41 5.46
C LEU A 90 -6.19 4.64 4.56
N LYS A 91 -5.37 5.68 4.75
CA LYS A 91 -5.36 6.87 3.89
C LYS A 91 -5.09 6.51 2.43
N ASN A 92 -4.09 5.68 2.19
CA ASN A 92 -3.71 5.26 0.83
C ASN A 92 -4.76 4.39 0.15
N THR A 93 -5.64 3.71 0.90
CA THR A 93 -6.74 2.94 0.29
C THR A 93 -7.74 3.82 -0.47
N GLN A 94 -7.85 5.11 -0.14
CA GLN A 94 -8.75 6.04 -0.84
C GLN A 94 -8.40 6.17 -2.33
N VAL A 95 -7.11 6.10 -2.69
CA VAL A 95 -6.66 6.07 -4.10
C VAL A 95 -7.18 4.80 -4.78
N GLY A 96 -7.08 3.66 -4.09
CA GLY A 96 -7.61 2.39 -4.57
C GLY A 96 -9.13 2.41 -4.78
N PHE A 97 -9.88 3.07 -3.89
CA PHE A 97 -11.33 3.27 -4.04
C PHE A 97 -11.67 4.11 -5.26
N SER A 98 -11.00 5.23 -5.46
CA SER A 98 -11.20 6.07 -6.65
C SER A 98 -10.95 5.28 -7.93
N ASN A 99 -9.87 4.49 -7.98
CA ASN A 99 -9.57 3.63 -9.14
C ASN A 99 -10.60 2.52 -9.34
N LEU A 100 -11.12 1.95 -8.26
CA LEU A 100 -12.17 0.93 -8.30
C LEU A 100 -13.50 1.52 -8.79
N ARG A 101 -13.89 2.70 -8.31
CA ARG A 101 -15.04 3.45 -8.80
C ARG A 101 -14.94 3.70 -10.30
N GLU A 102 -13.80 4.20 -10.76
CA GLU A 102 -13.55 4.43 -12.20
C GLU A 102 -13.64 3.13 -13.03
N THR A 103 -13.26 2.00 -12.44
CA THR A 103 -13.36 0.68 -13.10
C THR A 103 -14.81 0.23 -13.29
N TYR A 104 -15.72 0.65 -12.41
CA TYR A 104 -17.13 0.30 -12.42
C TYR A 104 -18.04 1.52 -12.63
N ILE A 105 -17.56 2.55 -13.34
CA ILE A 105 -18.23 3.87 -13.47
C ILE A 105 -19.64 3.78 -14.07
N GLU A 106 -19.90 2.76 -14.90
CA GLU A 106 -21.21 2.49 -15.51
C GLU A 106 -22.24 1.98 -14.47
N ASP A 107 -21.78 1.40 -13.36
CA ASP A 107 -22.63 0.98 -12.25
C ASP A 107 -22.74 2.13 -11.25
N VAL A 108 -23.76 2.97 -11.46
CA VAL A 108 -23.99 4.19 -10.66
C VAL A 108 -24.12 3.86 -9.17
N MET A 109 -24.84 2.80 -8.81
CA MET A 109 -25.05 2.44 -7.41
C MET A 109 -23.77 1.91 -6.75
N PHE A 110 -22.99 1.10 -7.46
CA PHE A 110 -21.67 0.70 -6.98
C PHE A 110 -20.78 1.93 -6.76
N SER A 111 -20.75 2.85 -7.73
CA SER A 111 -19.96 4.08 -7.66
C SER A 111 -20.35 4.94 -6.45
N CYS A 112 -21.64 5.17 -6.22
CA CYS A 112 -22.13 5.88 -5.04
C CYS A 112 -21.74 5.21 -3.71
N LYS A 113 -21.77 3.87 -3.65
CA LYS A 113 -21.35 3.14 -2.44
C LYS A 113 -19.85 3.26 -2.18
N ILE A 114 -19.03 3.30 -3.24
CA ILE A 114 -17.60 3.58 -3.11
C ILE A 114 -17.35 5.02 -2.69
N ASP A 115 -18.06 5.99 -3.28
CA ASP A 115 -17.96 7.41 -2.89
C ASP A 115 -18.29 7.60 -1.40
N ALA A 116 -19.39 7.01 -0.93
CA ALA A 116 -19.75 7.03 0.50
C ALA A 116 -18.66 6.39 1.38
N LEU A 117 -18.03 5.29 0.93
CA LEU A 117 -16.92 4.66 1.66
C LEU A 117 -15.67 5.56 1.72
N VAL A 118 -15.36 6.28 0.64
CA VAL A 118 -14.26 7.27 0.59
C VAL A 118 -14.52 8.39 1.60
N GLU A 119 -15.74 8.93 1.62
CA GLU A 119 -16.17 9.99 2.53
C GLU A 119 -16.14 9.54 3.99
N GLU A 120 -16.70 8.37 4.30
CA GLU A 120 -16.67 7.78 5.65
C GLU A 120 -15.22 7.55 6.13
N THR A 121 -14.37 7.03 5.25
CA THR A 121 -12.94 6.81 5.55
C THR A 121 -12.23 8.13 5.81
N ALA A 122 -12.47 9.16 4.99
CA ALA A 122 -11.88 10.47 5.16
C ALA A 122 -12.30 11.11 6.50
N ALA A 123 -13.59 11.04 6.83
CA ALA A 123 -14.13 11.58 8.06
C ALA A 123 -13.53 10.91 9.29
N LYS A 124 -13.43 9.57 9.29
CA LYS A 124 -12.81 8.81 10.38
C LYS A 124 -11.32 9.10 10.54
N LEU A 125 -10.58 9.22 9.44
CA LEU A 125 -9.16 9.60 9.50
C LEU A 125 -8.97 11.01 10.08
N ALA A 126 -9.81 11.97 9.67
CA ALA A 126 -9.78 13.33 10.20
C ALA A 126 -10.14 13.37 11.70
N GLU A 127 -11.12 12.58 12.13
CA GLU A 127 -11.45 12.42 13.55
C GLU A 127 -10.25 11.88 14.33
N ILE A 128 -9.63 10.79 13.83
CA ILE A 128 -8.47 10.17 14.47
C ILE A 128 -7.30 11.15 14.58
N GLU A 129 -6.98 11.86 13.49
CA GLU A 129 -5.92 12.87 13.45
C GLU A 129 -6.17 14.01 14.44
N SER A 130 -7.44 14.43 14.60
CA SER A 130 -7.80 15.50 15.54
C SER A 130 -7.71 15.07 17.02
N LYS A 131 -8.12 13.82 17.33
CA LYS A 131 -8.22 13.31 18.69
C LYS A 131 -6.91 12.71 19.19
N TYR A 132 -6.20 12.04 18.30
CA TYR A 132 -5.00 11.28 18.61
C TYR A 132 -3.86 11.92 17.83
N ARG A 133 -2.80 12.33 18.54
CA ARG A 133 -1.58 12.92 17.95
C ARG A 133 -0.76 11.88 17.15
N ILE A 134 -1.39 10.99 16.40
CA ILE A 134 -0.75 9.97 15.55
C ILE A 134 0.22 10.62 14.54
N LEU A 135 0.01 11.89 14.22
CA LEU A 135 0.84 12.67 13.29
C LEU A 135 1.99 13.47 13.91
N ALA A 136 2.25 13.38 15.22
CA ALA A 136 3.32 14.15 15.85
C ALA A 136 4.72 13.54 15.68
N SER A 137 4.93 12.67 14.68
CA SER A 137 6.26 12.22 14.29
C SER A 137 6.54 12.56 12.82
N ARG A 138 6.71 13.86 12.58
CA ARG A 138 7.62 14.35 11.52
C ARG A 138 9.05 13.80 11.69
N ASP A 139 9.35 13.17 12.82
CA ASP A 139 10.66 12.64 13.18
C ASP A 139 11.04 11.31 12.50
N PHE A 140 10.08 10.57 11.92
CA PHE A 140 10.38 9.32 11.19
C PHE A 140 10.80 9.57 9.74
N ASP A 141 10.17 10.52 9.05
CA ASP A 141 10.55 10.92 7.68
C ASP A 141 11.99 11.46 7.66
N GLU A 142 12.39 12.24 8.67
CA GLU A 142 13.75 12.77 8.76
C GLU A 142 14.81 11.66 9.00
N LYS A 143 14.42 10.55 9.64
CA LYS A 143 15.31 9.42 9.92
C LYS A 143 15.47 8.52 8.70
N ASN A 144 14.40 8.26 7.96
CA ASN A 144 14.44 7.47 6.72
C ASN A 144 15.20 8.23 5.60
N ASP A 145 14.97 9.53 5.45
CA ASP A 145 15.75 10.37 4.51
C ASP A 145 17.25 10.43 4.87
N ARG A 146 17.62 10.27 6.15
CA ARG A 146 19.02 10.18 6.57
C ARG A 146 19.64 8.81 6.31
N ILE A 147 18.85 7.74 6.36
CA ILE A 147 19.31 6.38 6.07
C ILE A 147 19.57 6.22 4.57
N ASP A 148 18.63 6.63 3.70
CA ASP A 148 18.79 6.53 2.25
C ASP A 148 20.00 7.35 1.74
N ARG A 149 20.21 8.55 2.29
CA ARG A 149 21.39 9.39 1.98
C ARG A 149 22.73 8.80 2.46
N ASN A 150 22.72 7.90 3.44
CA ASN A 150 23.94 7.24 3.94
C ASN A 150 24.23 5.94 3.18
N VAL A 151 23.20 5.21 2.74
CA VAL A 151 23.36 4.03 1.88
C VAL A 151 23.98 4.41 0.53
N ASP A 152 23.52 5.50 -0.09
CA ASP A 152 24.05 6.02 -1.36
C ASP A 152 25.53 6.47 -1.29
N LYS A 153 26.03 6.79 -0.09
CA LYS A 153 27.44 7.18 0.13
C LYS A 153 28.36 5.98 0.29
N ASN A 154 27.87 4.89 0.89
CA ASN A 154 28.67 3.67 1.07
C ASN A 154 28.88 2.94 -0.28
N ASP A 155 27.86 2.91 -1.15
CA ASP A 155 27.94 2.31 -2.50
C ASP A 155 28.89 3.02 -3.49
N LYS A 156 29.33 4.24 -3.16
CA LYS A 156 30.34 4.99 -3.93
C LYS A 156 31.76 4.77 -3.42
N ASN A 157 31.94 4.37 -2.16
CA ASN A 157 33.26 4.10 -1.59
C ASN A 157 33.78 2.71 -1.97
N ASP A 158 32.91 1.70 -2.13
CA ASP A 158 33.34 0.35 -2.51
C ASP A 158 33.82 0.23 -3.97
N ARG A 159 33.50 1.20 -4.84
CA ARG A 159 33.95 1.21 -6.25
C ARG A 159 35.36 1.78 -6.47
N ASN A 160 36.05 2.23 -5.43
CA ASN A 160 37.39 2.83 -5.55
C ASN A 160 38.55 1.96 -5.01
N VAL A 161 38.29 0.76 -4.50
CA VAL A 161 39.34 -0.10 -3.94
C VAL A 161 40.07 -0.95 -5.00
N ASP A 162 39.47 -1.18 -6.17
CA ASP A 162 39.98 -2.16 -7.16
C ASP A 162 40.95 -1.62 -8.24
N LYS A 163 41.51 -0.41 -8.10
CA LYS A 163 42.39 0.18 -9.15
C LYS A 163 43.89 0.22 -8.85
N ASN A 164 44.34 -0.27 -7.69
CA ASN A 164 45.76 -0.21 -7.32
C ASN A 164 46.41 -1.59 -7.14
N GLU A 165 46.28 -2.50 -8.12
CA GLU A 165 47.14 -3.68 -8.19
C GLU A 165 47.28 -4.14 -9.65
N LYS A 166 48.25 -3.58 -10.38
CA LYS A 166 48.85 -4.15 -11.60
C LYS A 166 50.02 -3.27 -12.05
N ASN A 167 51.16 -3.43 -11.38
CA ASN A 167 52.47 -3.10 -11.95
C ASN A 167 53.52 -3.94 -11.25
N ASP A 168 53.76 -5.14 -11.76
CA ASP A 168 55.09 -5.75 -11.74
C ASP A 168 55.17 -6.82 -12.84
N LYS A 169 55.88 -6.49 -13.93
CA LYS A 169 56.24 -7.42 -15.02
C LYS A 169 57.64 -7.98 -14.73
N PRO A 170 57.86 -9.30 -14.78
CA PRO A 170 59.21 -9.85 -14.75
C PRO A 170 59.90 -9.71 -16.12
N LYS A 171 61.13 -9.17 -16.12
CA LYS A 171 62.04 -9.10 -17.27
C LYS A 171 62.52 -10.52 -17.63
N LYS A 172 62.32 -10.91 -18.90
CA LYS A 172 63.00 -12.06 -19.52
C LYS A 172 64.45 -11.68 -19.82
N ASN A 173 65.40 -12.49 -19.33
CA ASN A 173 66.79 -12.46 -19.80
C ASN A 173 66.97 -13.62 -20.80
N ASN A 174 67.27 -13.28 -22.05
CA ASN A 174 67.95 -14.15 -23.00
C ASN A 174 69.40 -13.68 -23.05
N THR A 175 70.35 -14.56 -22.71
CA THR A 175 71.49 -15.05 -23.52
C THR A 175 72.42 -15.82 -22.58
#